data_AF-M2AAM0-F1
#
_entry.id   AF-M2AAM0-F1
#
_cell.length_a   1.000
_cell.length_b   1.000
_cell.length_c   1.000
_cell.angle_alpha   90.00
_cell.angle_beta   90.00
_cell.angle_gamma   90.00
#
_symmetry.space_group_name_H-M   'P 1'
#
loop_
_entity.id
_entity.type
_entity.pdbx_description
1 polymer ?
#
loop_
_entity_poly.entity_id
_entity_poly.type
_entity_poly.pdbx_seq_one_letter_code
_entity_poly.pdbx_strand_id
1 'polypeptide(L)'
;MTQRERFLAMAVGGLFVVIAFQWGFNRYRDAIKFRDNRLAGLQNEANTLNEKLLAGAYADRQMGEYMVRSLPSNPERAQSTYQSWLLGTVREAGLRDAGVDPVSDAPVGDLYYRYGFRVSGKTSLDGLVGLLHDFYARDYLHRIRELNFGPSRTGDLNVEMTIDAISLNNAAIDAKIPERESWRVAKSLDETRQAILNRNFFQPPNQPPVYAGDATLVAVKGEKTDVRLKVDDPEGTEVTYELEGELPEWASFKADSGTFTFNPPADPEDGEESGDASAASDKEPLQVVVRMTDTGYPRRQIEKTLVVKLENPPPPKEPDPLPPKFDDATQTYLTALVQGRDDWTAWMNVRTRGETLKLQVGDSFEIGSMKGSVKSVSARLVLLEIGGKEYELRPSGKLSEAVALESPEQPKETDAAAEDGSEESGETPAADEDGESDSNEAVMEAGEGSSPQSVDEAAAKDEPEAAEETATEAPASSSEQTETPSEEPTPQSQLD
;
A
#
# COMPACT_ATOMS: atom_id res chain seq x y z
N MET A 1 -94.88 91.99 -7.90
CA MET A 1 -94.30 90.77 -7.27
C MET A 1 -95.13 90.44 -6.05
N THR A 2 -95.81 89.29 -6.05
CA THR A 2 -96.70 88.89 -4.94
C THR A 2 -95.87 88.37 -3.76
N GLN A 3 -96.43 88.38 -2.53
CA GLN A 3 -95.72 87.93 -1.32
C GLN A 3 -95.24 86.47 -1.43
N ARG A 4 -95.94 85.65 -2.23
CA ARG A 4 -95.59 84.26 -2.54
C ARG A 4 -94.37 84.13 -3.45
N GLU A 5 -94.24 84.99 -4.47
CA GLU A 5 -93.08 85.02 -5.38
C GLU A 5 -91.78 85.41 -4.67
N ARG A 6 -91.85 86.32 -3.69
CA ARG A 6 -90.68 86.72 -2.88
C ARG A 6 -90.20 85.59 -1.96
N PHE A 7 -91.13 84.85 -1.35
CA PHE A 7 -90.80 83.68 -0.53
C PHE A 7 -90.19 82.55 -1.37
N LEU A 8 -90.77 82.28 -2.55
CA LEU A 8 -90.24 81.29 -3.48
C LEU A 8 -88.82 81.66 -3.96
N ALA A 9 -88.58 82.93 -4.32
CA ALA A 9 -87.26 83.38 -4.75
C ALA A 9 -86.20 83.25 -3.65
N MET A 10 -86.53 83.55 -2.39
CA MET A 10 -85.63 83.32 -1.25
C MET A 10 -85.38 81.83 -0.99
N ALA A 11 -86.41 80.98 -1.10
CA ALA A 11 -86.25 79.53 -0.96
C ALA A 11 -85.38 78.92 -2.08
N VAL A 12 -85.60 79.35 -3.33
CA VAL A 12 -84.82 78.91 -4.50
C VAL A 12 -83.38 79.45 -4.43
N GLY A 13 -83.18 80.69 -4.03
CA GLY A 13 -81.85 81.26 -3.81
C GLY A 13 -81.08 80.55 -2.69
N GLY A 14 -81.76 80.25 -1.56
CA GLY A 14 -81.18 79.46 -0.48
C GLY A 14 -80.81 78.05 -0.90
N LEU A 15 -81.66 77.39 -1.70
CA LEU A 15 -81.38 76.07 -2.26
C LEU A 15 -80.15 76.08 -3.18
N PHE A 16 -80.00 77.12 -4.01
CA PHE A 16 -78.82 77.29 -4.86
C PHE A 16 -77.53 77.44 -4.05
N VAL A 17 -77.56 78.16 -2.93
CA VAL A 17 -76.40 78.29 -2.03
C VAL A 17 -76.04 76.96 -1.39
N VAL A 18 -77.03 76.17 -0.95
CA VAL A 18 -76.80 74.83 -0.38
C VAL A 18 -76.22 73.88 -1.43
N ILE A 19 -76.74 73.90 -2.66
CA ILE A 19 -76.21 73.09 -3.77
C ILE A 19 -74.77 73.50 -4.12
N ALA A 20 -74.50 74.81 -4.21
CA ALA A 20 -73.16 75.32 -4.50
C ALA A 20 -72.17 74.95 -3.39
N PHE A 21 -72.60 75.04 -2.12
CA PHE A 21 -71.79 74.62 -0.98
C PHE A 21 -71.55 73.11 -0.98
N GLN A 22 -72.57 72.30 -1.24
CA GLN A 22 -72.45 70.85 -1.34
C GLN A 22 -71.55 70.44 -2.51
N TRP A 23 -71.63 71.12 -3.65
CA TRP A 23 -70.75 70.90 -4.79
C TRP A 23 -69.29 71.27 -4.47
N GLY A 24 -69.06 72.43 -3.85
CA GLY A 24 -67.74 72.86 -3.41
C GLY A 24 -67.13 71.92 -2.36
N PHE A 25 -67.92 71.48 -1.39
CA PHE A 25 -67.51 70.53 -0.36
C PHE A 25 -67.19 69.15 -0.94
N ASN A 26 -68.02 68.64 -1.87
CA ASN A 26 -67.75 67.39 -2.57
C ASN A 26 -66.47 67.48 -3.40
N ARG A 27 -66.28 68.55 -4.16
CA ARG A 27 -65.07 68.77 -4.96
C ARG A 27 -63.80 68.86 -4.09
N TYR A 28 -63.89 69.53 -2.93
CA TYR A 28 -62.80 69.60 -1.97
C TYR A 28 -62.48 68.22 -1.38
N ARG A 29 -63.50 67.46 -0.97
CA ARG A 29 -63.35 66.10 -0.45
C ARG A 29 -62.73 65.16 -1.49
N ASP A 30 -63.16 65.25 -2.74
CA ASP A 30 -62.64 64.43 -3.82
C ASP A 30 -61.19 64.80 -4.15
N ALA A 31 -60.83 66.09 -4.09
CA ALA A 31 -59.44 66.55 -4.25
C ALA A 31 -58.53 66.07 -3.11
N ILE A 32 -59.02 66.04 -1.86
CA ILE A 32 -58.27 65.46 -0.73
C ILE A 32 -58.10 63.96 -0.95
N LYS A 33 -59.17 63.21 -1.22
CA LYS A 33 -59.09 61.76 -1.46
C LYS A 33 -58.12 61.42 -2.59
N PHE A 34 -58.12 62.21 -3.66
CA PHE A 34 -57.16 62.04 -4.75
C PHE A 34 -55.71 62.23 -4.28
N ARG A 35 -55.44 63.26 -3.46
CA ARG A 35 -54.11 63.50 -2.88
C ARG A 35 -53.71 62.41 -1.89
N ASP A 36 -54.62 61.96 -1.04
CA ASP A 36 -54.36 60.89 -0.07
C ASP A 36 -54.06 59.57 -0.80
N ASN A 37 -54.83 59.23 -1.83
CA ASN A 37 -54.57 58.06 -2.67
C ASN A 37 -53.23 58.18 -3.40
N ARG A 38 -52.88 59.37 -3.89
CA ARG A 38 -51.58 59.62 -4.53
C ARG A 38 -50.42 59.53 -3.54
N LEU A 39 -50.58 60.05 -2.33
CA LEU A 39 -49.58 59.93 -1.25
C LEU A 39 -49.40 58.46 -0.86
N ALA A 40 -50.49 57.70 -0.69
CA ALA A 40 -50.43 56.27 -0.42
C ALA A 40 -49.75 55.50 -1.56
N GLY A 41 -50.07 55.83 -2.82
CA GLY A 41 -49.41 55.23 -3.99
C GLY A 41 -47.91 55.51 -4.04
N LEU A 42 -47.50 56.77 -3.87
CA LEU A 42 -46.09 57.17 -3.82
C LEU A 42 -45.35 56.55 -2.63
N GLN A 43 -46.01 56.43 -1.47
CA GLN A 43 -45.43 55.78 -0.30
C GLN A 43 -45.18 54.29 -0.56
N ASN A 44 -46.13 53.59 -1.18
CA ASN A 44 -45.97 52.18 -1.57
C ASN A 44 -44.86 52.01 -2.61
N GLU A 45 -44.77 52.91 -3.59
CA GLU A 45 -43.69 52.93 -4.57
C GLU A 45 -42.33 53.15 -3.89
N ALA A 46 -42.22 54.13 -2.99
CA ALA A 46 -41.00 54.38 -2.22
C ALA A 46 -40.59 53.18 -1.35
N ASN A 47 -41.56 52.51 -0.71
CA ASN A 47 -41.31 51.29 0.05
C ASN A 47 -40.79 50.16 -0.86
N THR A 48 -41.41 49.96 -2.02
CA THR A 48 -40.99 48.95 -3.01
C THR A 48 -39.59 49.24 -3.56
N LEU A 49 -39.26 50.50 -3.83
CA LEU A 49 -37.92 50.90 -4.26
C LEU A 49 -36.89 50.68 -3.16
N ASN A 50 -37.21 50.99 -1.91
CA ASN A 50 -36.33 50.72 -0.77
C ASN A 50 -36.08 49.22 -0.59
N GLU A 51 -37.11 48.38 -0.72
CA GLU A 51 -36.96 46.92 -0.70
C GLU A 51 -36.07 46.42 -1.84
N LYS A 52 -36.24 46.94 -3.06
CA LYS A 52 -35.37 46.61 -4.19
C LYS A 52 -33.91 47.03 -3.96
N LEU A 53 -33.68 48.22 -3.38
CA LEU A 53 -32.34 48.67 -3.04
C LEU A 53 -31.68 47.77 -1.99
N LEU A 54 -32.42 47.40 -0.94
CA LEU A 54 -31.94 46.47 0.07
C LEU A 54 -31.63 45.09 -0.52
N ALA A 55 -32.55 44.55 -1.33
CA ALA A 55 -32.35 43.28 -2.01
C ALA A 55 -31.12 43.31 -2.95
N GLY A 56 -30.93 44.42 -3.67
CA GLY A 56 -29.74 44.66 -4.48
C GLY A 56 -28.46 44.68 -3.66
N ALA A 57 -28.45 45.36 -2.51
CA ALA A 57 -27.29 45.41 -1.62
C ALA A 57 -26.94 44.02 -1.02
N TYR A 58 -27.95 43.21 -0.67
CA TYR A 58 -27.72 41.83 -0.23
C TYR A 58 -27.19 40.95 -1.37
N ALA A 59 -27.74 41.10 -2.58
CA ALA A 59 -27.29 40.36 -3.76
C ALA A 59 -25.85 40.72 -4.13
N ASP A 60 -25.48 42.00 -4.07
CA ASP A 60 -24.11 42.46 -4.34
C ASP A 60 -23.10 41.88 -3.34
N ARG A 61 -23.45 41.85 -2.05
CA ARG A 61 -22.64 41.21 -1.02
C ARG A 61 -22.45 39.72 -1.28
N GLN A 62 -23.52 39.02 -1.62
CA GLN A 62 -23.49 37.59 -1.93
C GLN A 62 -22.67 37.31 -3.20
N MET A 63 -22.77 38.18 -4.21
CA MET A 63 -21.95 38.12 -5.42
C MET A 63 -20.46 38.32 -5.10
N GLY A 64 -20.13 39.21 -4.17
CA GLY A 64 -18.78 39.38 -3.61
C GLY A 64 -18.18 38.07 -3.10
N GLU A 65 -18.92 37.34 -2.26
CA GLU A 65 -18.50 36.02 -1.77
C GLU A 65 -18.34 35.00 -2.90
N TYR A 66 -19.22 35.03 -3.91
CA TYR A 66 -19.12 34.15 -5.07
C TYR A 66 -17.91 34.46 -5.95
N MET A 67 -17.55 35.73 -6.15
CA MET A 67 -16.37 36.12 -6.93
C MET A 67 -15.07 35.56 -6.33
N VAL A 68 -14.96 35.51 -4.99
CA VAL A 68 -13.78 34.96 -4.30
C VAL A 68 -13.68 33.44 -4.45
N ARG A 69 -14.81 32.76 -4.64
CA ARG A 69 -14.92 31.29 -4.81
C ARG A 69 -14.97 30.84 -6.27
N SER A 70 -15.09 31.80 -7.19
CA SER A 70 -15.21 31.58 -8.62
C SER A 70 -13.89 31.14 -9.22
N LEU A 71 -13.96 30.36 -10.29
CA LEU A 71 -12.83 30.19 -11.19
C LEU A 71 -12.48 31.52 -11.91
N PRO A 72 -11.26 31.63 -12.47
CA PRO A 72 -10.88 32.75 -13.33
C PRO A 72 -11.89 33.02 -14.45
N SER A 73 -12.13 34.29 -14.79
CA SER A 73 -13.09 34.66 -15.85
C SER A 73 -12.63 34.28 -17.27
N ASN A 74 -11.32 34.07 -17.48
CA ASN A 74 -10.79 33.56 -18.75
C ASN A 74 -11.07 32.05 -18.88
N PRO A 75 -11.77 31.58 -19.94
CA PRO A 75 -12.18 30.18 -20.07
C PRO A 75 -11.06 29.15 -20.06
N GLU A 76 -10.00 29.37 -20.84
CA GLU A 76 -8.87 28.45 -20.95
C GLU A 76 -8.13 28.35 -19.61
N ARG A 77 -7.97 29.48 -18.92
CA ARG A 77 -7.37 29.53 -17.58
C ARG A 77 -8.26 28.86 -16.54
N ALA A 78 -9.57 29.10 -16.58
CA ALA A 78 -10.52 28.49 -15.64
C ALA A 78 -10.44 26.96 -15.71
N GLN A 79 -10.50 26.42 -16.92
CA GLN A 79 -10.48 25.00 -17.18
C GLN A 79 -9.14 24.37 -16.76
N SER A 80 -8.01 24.94 -17.20
CA SER A 80 -6.68 24.42 -16.88
C SER A 80 -6.35 24.51 -15.39
N THR A 81 -6.72 25.60 -14.72
CA THR A 81 -6.49 25.78 -13.26
C THR A 81 -7.27 24.75 -12.46
N TYR A 82 -8.55 24.56 -12.79
CA TYR A 82 -9.39 23.62 -12.07
C TYR A 82 -9.01 22.16 -12.36
N GLN A 83 -8.70 21.83 -13.61
CA GLN A 83 -8.22 20.49 -13.98
C GLN A 83 -6.92 20.15 -13.27
N SER A 84 -5.97 21.10 -13.20
CA SER A 84 -4.71 20.90 -12.48
C SER A 84 -4.92 20.67 -10.98
N TRP A 85 -5.85 21.40 -10.37
CA TRP A 85 -6.24 21.18 -8.98
C TRP A 85 -6.87 19.80 -8.78
N LEU A 86 -7.84 19.40 -9.61
CA LEU A 86 -8.45 18.07 -9.55
C LEU A 86 -7.43 16.94 -9.70
N LEU A 87 -6.48 17.06 -10.64
CA LEU A 87 -5.41 16.10 -10.83
C LEU A 87 -4.51 15.96 -9.59
N GLY A 88 -4.28 17.07 -8.87
CA GLY A 88 -3.60 17.07 -7.59
C GLY A 88 -4.37 16.28 -6.54
N THR A 89 -5.65 16.63 -6.33
CA THR A 89 -6.53 15.98 -5.34
C THR A 89 -6.69 14.48 -5.61
N VAL A 90 -6.86 14.09 -6.88
CA VAL A 90 -6.97 12.69 -7.31
C VAL A 90 -5.69 11.90 -7.00
N ARG A 91 -4.52 12.51 -7.17
CA ARG A 91 -3.23 11.89 -6.85
C ARG A 91 -3.02 11.73 -5.36
N GLU A 92 -3.34 12.75 -4.57
CA GLU A 92 -3.25 12.73 -3.11
C GLU A 92 -4.18 11.68 -2.49
N ALA A 93 -5.37 11.49 -3.10
CA ALA A 93 -6.31 10.43 -2.73
C ALA A 93 -5.91 9.02 -3.23
N GLY A 94 -4.76 8.86 -3.90
CA GLY A 94 -4.23 7.56 -4.30
C GLY A 94 -5.01 6.85 -5.42
N LEU A 95 -5.74 7.59 -6.27
CA LEU A 95 -6.46 6.99 -7.39
C LEU A 95 -5.46 6.45 -8.43
N ARG A 96 -5.63 5.17 -8.78
CA ARG A 96 -4.92 4.48 -9.86
C ARG A 96 -5.70 4.58 -11.16
N ASP A 97 -5.00 4.53 -12.29
CA ASP A 97 -5.57 4.67 -13.64
C ASP A 97 -6.47 5.92 -13.78
N ALA A 98 -6.10 7.01 -13.10
CA ALA A 98 -6.99 8.14 -12.94
C ALA A 98 -7.02 9.07 -14.17
N GLY A 99 -8.22 9.47 -14.58
CA GLY A 99 -8.47 10.45 -15.64
C GLY A 99 -9.23 11.66 -15.11
N VAL A 100 -8.88 12.85 -15.60
CA VAL A 100 -9.61 14.11 -15.34
C VAL A 100 -9.82 14.81 -16.68
N ASP A 101 -11.01 14.63 -17.24
CA ASP A 101 -11.36 15.09 -18.58
C ASP A 101 -12.41 16.20 -18.51
N PRO A 102 -12.19 17.34 -19.17
CA PRO A 102 -13.26 18.31 -19.38
C PRO A 102 -14.31 17.75 -20.34
N VAL A 103 -15.59 17.85 -19.99
CA VAL A 103 -16.69 17.24 -20.76
C VAL A 103 -17.71 18.25 -21.30
N SER A 104 -17.76 19.46 -20.75
CA SER A 104 -18.67 20.51 -21.23
C SER A 104 -18.23 21.89 -20.78
N ASP A 105 -18.50 22.90 -21.58
CA ASP A 105 -18.46 24.31 -21.21
C ASP A 105 -19.73 24.99 -21.72
N ALA A 106 -20.46 25.65 -20.84
CA ALA A 106 -21.73 26.27 -21.22
C ALA A 106 -21.91 27.62 -20.49
N PRO A 107 -22.16 28.71 -21.22
CA PRO A 107 -22.60 29.96 -20.60
C PRO A 107 -24.00 29.80 -20.02
N VAL A 108 -24.25 30.43 -18.87
CA VAL A 108 -25.56 30.48 -18.23
C VAL A 108 -25.99 31.94 -18.12
N GLY A 109 -26.76 32.38 -19.11
CA GLY A 109 -27.10 33.79 -19.28
C GLY A 109 -25.85 34.65 -19.47
N ASP A 110 -25.88 35.85 -18.90
CA ASP A 110 -24.74 36.78 -18.90
C ASP A 110 -23.96 36.76 -17.57
N LEU A 111 -24.26 35.82 -16.68
CA LEU A 111 -23.75 35.84 -15.32
C LEU A 111 -22.46 35.02 -15.16
N TYR A 112 -22.42 33.82 -15.73
CA TYR A 112 -21.32 32.88 -15.53
C TYR A 112 -21.21 31.80 -16.61
N TYR A 113 -20.05 31.16 -16.66
CA TYR A 113 -19.78 29.92 -17.38
C TYR A 113 -19.76 28.72 -16.44
N ARG A 114 -20.35 27.62 -16.87
CA ARG A 114 -20.33 26.32 -16.19
C ARG A 114 -19.42 25.37 -16.95
N TYR A 115 -18.40 24.86 -16.27
CA TYR A 115 -17.49 23.83 -16.76
C TYR A 115 -17.84 22.49 -16.14
N GLY A 116 -17.92 21.46 -16.99
CA GLY A 116 -18.12 20.08 -16.61
C GLY A 116 -16.81 19.31 -16.67
N PHE A 117 -16.53 18.52 -15.66
CA PHE A 117 -15.39 17.61 -15.60
C PHE A 117 -15.85 16.19 -15.28
N ARG A 118 -15.24 15.20 -15.92
CA ARG A 118 -15.36 13.80 -15.56
C ARG A 118 -14.06 13.37 -14.89
N VAL A 119 -14.18 12.78 -13.70
CA VAL A 119 -13.06 12.13 -13.02
C VAL A 119 -13.37 10.64 -12.94
N SER A 120 -12.42 9.82 -13.36
CA SER A 120 -12.53 8.37 -13.31
C SER A 120 -11.25 7.75 -12.75
N GLY A 121 -11.34 6.57 -12.16
CA GLY A 121 -10.18 5.84 -11.65
C GLY A 121 -10.54 4.70 -10.71
N LYS A 122 -9.52 4.10 -10.09
CA LYS A 122 -9.67 3.04 -9.09
C LYS A 122 -9.04 3.45 -7.76
N THR A 123 -9.72 3.25 -6.65
CA THR A 123 -9.19 3.59 -5.32
C THR A 123 -9.82 2.73 -4.22
N SER A 124 -9.24 2.74 -3.02
CA SER A 124 -9.86 2.14 -1.84
C SER A 124 -11.00 3.03 -1.33
N LEU A 125 -11.85 2.49 -0.43
CA LEU A 125 -12.88 3.31 0.22
C LEU A 125 -12.25 4.49 1.00
N ASP A 126 -11.07 4.28 1.59
CA ASP A 126 -10.32 5.35 2.28
C ASP A 126 -9.90 6.47 1.32
N GLY A 127 -9.36 6.12 0.15
CA GLY A 127 -8.99 7.10 -0.87
C GLY A 127 -10.21 7.86 -1.42
N LEU A 128 -11.35 7.19 -1.62
CA LEU A 128 -12.60 7.85 -2.03
C LEU A 128 -13.09 8.85 -0.96
N VAL A 129 -13.02 8.48 0.33
CA VAL A 129 -13.39 9.39 1.42
C VAL A 129 -12.46 10.60 1.47
N GLY A 130 -11.15 10.40 1.29
CA GLY A 130 -10.17 11.48 1.16
C GLY A 130 -10.49 12.44 0.01
N LEU A 131 -10.70 11.89 -1.19
CA LEU A 131 -11.07 12.67 -2.39
C LEU A 131 -12.31 13.52 -2.17
N LEU A 132 -13.37 12.95 -1.58
CA LEU A 132 -14.59 13.69 -1.31
C LEU A 132 -14.40 14.76 -0.24
N HIS A 133 -13.62 14.47 0.81
CA HIS A 133 -13.31 15.44 1.85
C HIS A 133 -12.55 16.64 1.28
N ASP A 134 -11.46 16.41 0.56
CA ASP A 134 -10.65 17.47 -0.06
C ASP A 134 -11.44 18.27 -1.09
N PHE A 135 -12.29 17.60 -1.87
CA PHE A 135 -13.21 18.25 -2.79
C PHE A 135 -14.12 19.22 -2.05
N TYR A 136 -14.85 18.77 -1.03
CA TYR A 136 -15.81 19.62 -0.31
C TYR A 136 -15.15 20.64 0.61
N ALA A 137 -13.91 20.40 1.06
CA ALA A 137 -13.13 21.30 1.89
C ALA A 137 -12.59 22.48 1.09
N ARG A 138 -12.42 22.34 -0.23
CA ARG A 138 -12.04 23.46 -1.10
C ARG A 138 -13.25 24.36 -1.34
N ASP A 139 -13.13 25.65 -1.04
CA ASP A 139 -14.25 26.61 -1.16
C ASP A 139 -14.45 27.12 -2.60
N TYR A 140 -14.42 26.23 -3.59
CA TYR A 140 -14.80 26.56 -4.96
C TYR A 140 -16.33 26.59 -5.14
N LEU A 141 -16.79 27.35 -6.14
CA LEU A 141 -18.16 27.22 -6.67
C LEU A 141 -18.27 25.98 -7.55
N HIS A 142 -18.24 24.83 -6.92
CA HIS A 142 -18.36 23.54 -7.57
C HIS A 142 -19.36 22.62 -6.88
N ARG A 143 -19.73 21.56 -7.58
CA ARG A 143 -20.54 20.47 -7.04
C ARG A 143 -20.27 19.19 -7.79
N ILE A 144 -20.46 18.07 -7.11
CA ILE A 144 -20.57 16.77 -7.75
C ILE A 144 -22.00 16.64 -8.26
N ARG A 145 -22.16 16.48 -9.58
CA ARG A 145 -23.44 16.27 -10.25
C ARG A 145 -23.88 14.82 -10.14
N GLU A 146 -22.92 13.92 -10.28
CA GLU A 146 -23.12 12.47 -10.23
C GLU A 146 -21.87 11.79 -9.68
N LEU A 147 -22.06 10.78 -8.84
CA LEU A 147 -20.99 9.95 -8.29
C LEU A 147 -21.45 8.49 -8.39
N ASN A 148 -20.73 7.72 -9.19
CA ASN A 148 -20.90 6.29 -9.34
C ASN A 148 -19.65 5.60 -8.81
N PHE A 149 -19.84 4.63 -7.93
CA PHE A 149 -18.75 3.81 -7.45
C PHE A 149 -19.22 2.40 -7.12
N GLY A 150 -18.32 1.44 -7.26
CA GLY A 150 -18.61 0.04 -6.94
C GLY A 150 -17.36 -0.83 -6.94
N PRO A 151 -17.42 -2.02 -6.32
CA PRO A 151 -16.28 -2.92 -6.25
C PRO A 151 -15.85 -3.39 -7.64
N SER A 152 -14.55 -3.42 -7.85
CA SER A 152 -13.89 -3.99 -9.01
C SER A 152 -13.52 -5.45 -8.75
N ARG A 153 -13.11 -6.17 -9.80
CA ARG A 153 -12.65 -7.57 -9.67
C ARG A 153 -11.36 -7.71 -8.84
N THR A 154 -10.61 -6.62 -8.66
CA THR A 154 -9.35 -6.60 -7.90
C THR A 154 -9.55 -6.18 -6.44
N GLY A 155 -10.79 -5.92 -6.01
CA GLY A 155 -11.11 -5.50 -4.63
C GLY A 155 -11.12 -3.98 -4.41
N ASP A 156 -10.56 -3.19 -5.33
CA ASP A 156 -10.66 -1.72 -5.30
C ASP A 156 -12.06 -1.24 -5.71
N LEU A 157 -12.40 0.01 -5.43
CA LEU A 157 -13.57 0.68 -5.98
C LEU A 157 -13.24 1.31 -7.33
N ASN A 158 -14.01 0.96 -8.36
CA ASN A 158 -14.10 1.77 -9.58
C ASN A 158 -14.92 3.01 -9.24
N VAL A 159 -14.39 4.20 -9.52
CA VAL A 159 -15.04 5.48 -9.24
C VAL A 159 -15.16 6.26 -10.54
N GLU A 160 -16.36 6.78 -10.79
CA GLU A 160 -16.63 7.77 -11.82
C GLU A 160 -17.46 8.90 -11.21
N MET A 161 -17.03 10.15 -11.39
CA MET A 161 -17.76 11.31 -10.94
C MET A 161 -17.83 12.38 -12.03
N THR A 162 -18.97 13.05 -12.09
CA THR A 162 -19.18 14.21 -12.95
C THR A 162 -19.31 15.45 -12.08
N ILE A 163 -18.53 16.48 -12.37
CA ILE A 163 -18.39 17.69 -11.55
C ILE A 163 -18.80 18.90 -12.39
N ASP A 164 -19.53 19.83 -11.77
CA ASP A 164 -19.74 21.19 -12.28
C ASP A 164 -18.86 22.17 -11.50
N ALA A 165 -18.19 23.08 -12.20
CA ALA A 165 -17.49 24.23 -11.61
C ALA A 165 -17.87 25.52 -12.33
N ILE A 166 -17.91 26.63 -11.60
CA ILE A 166 -18.42 27.92 -12.10
C ILE A 166 -17.30 28.95 -12.21
N SER A 167 -17.30 29.68 -13.31
CA SER A 167 -16.57 30.93 -13.51
C SER A 167 -17.55 32.08 -13.74
N LEU A 168 -17.58 33.05 -12.83
CA LEU A 168 -18.37 34.27 -12.99
C LEU A 168 -17.70 35.20 -13.99
N ASN A 169 -18.49 35.81 -14.88
CA ASN A 169 -17.97 36.71 -15.91
C ASN A 169 -17.23 37.92 -15.31
N ASN A 170 -17.65 38.38 -14.13
CA ASN A 170 -17.06 39.50 -13.41
C ASN A 170 -15.94 39.08 -12.41
N ALA A 171 -15.51 37.82 -12.40
CA ALA A 171 -14.39 37.38 -11.58
C ALA A 171 -13.06 37.91 -12.13
N ALA A 172 -12.02 37.93 -11.28
CA ALA A 172 -10.68 38.28 -11.71
C ALA A 172 -10.18 37.34 -12.82
N ILE A 173 -9.51 37.89 -13.82
CA ILE A 173 -8.92 37.13 -14.94
C ILE A 173 -7.90 36.11 -14.45
N ASP A 174 -7.27 36.39 -13.31
CA ASP A 174 -6.26 35.58 -12.63
C ASP A 174 -6.70 35.18 -11.21
N ALA A 175 -8.01 34.95 -11.01
CA ALA A 175 -8.56 34.52 -9.73
C ALA A 175 -7.72 33.37 -9.12
N LYS A 176 -7.30 33.56 -7.88
CA LYS A 176 -6.47 32.59 -7.15
C LYS A 176 -7.32 31.45 -6.61
N ILE A 177 -6.68 30.31 -6.37
CA ILE A 177 -7.31 29.15 -5.73
C ILE A 177 -7.75 29.58 -4.31
N PRO A 178 -9.03 29.40 -3.91
CA PRO A 178 -9.57 29.95 -2.65
C PRO A 178 -8.82 29.47 -1.40
N GLU A 179 -8.13 30.33 -0.66
CA GLU A 179 -7.31 29.92 0.51
C GLU A 179 -8.14 29.43 1.71
N ARG A 180 -9.40 29.87 1.81
CA ARG A 180 -10.28 29.49 2.92
C ARG A 180 -10.83 28.06 2.73
N GLU A 181 -10.92 27.34 3.84
CA GLU A 181 -11.68 26.10 3.88
C GLU A 181 -13.18 26.37 3.77
N SER A 182 -13.86 25.49 3.07
CA SER A 182 -15.29 25.50 2.85
C SER A 182 -16.03 25.14 4.14
N TRP A 183 -17.06 25.91 4.43
CA TRP A 183 -17.99 25.65 5.55
C TRP A 183 -18.78 24.33 5.40
N ARG A 184 -18.71 23.67 4.24
CA ARG A 184 -19.42 22.39 3.98
C ARG A 184 -18.81 21.21 4.73
N VAL A 185 -17.54 21.31 5.12
CA VAL A 185 -16.82 20.26 5.84
C VAL A 185 -16.60 20.73 7.27
N ALA A 186 -17.39 20.19 8.19
CA ALA A 186 -17.28 20.53 9.62
C ALA A 186 -16.32 19.62 10.38
N LYS A 187 -16.07 18.40 9.87
CA LYS A 187 -15.27 17.37 10.53
C LYS A 187 -13.91 17.24 9.88
N SER A 188 -12.91 16.86 10.67
CA SER A 188 -11.61 16.50 10.12
C SER A 188 -11.73 15.26 9.22
N LEU A 189 -10.72 15.07 8.37
CA LEU A 189 -10.65 13.90 7.51
C LEU A 189 -10.62 12.61 8.35
N ASP A 190 -9.90 12.60 9.47
CA ASP A 190 -9.79 11.43 10.34
C ASP A 190 -11.11 11.08 11.02
N GLU A 191 -11.86 12.07 11.51
CA GLU A 191 -13.21 11.83 12.05
C GLU A 191 -14.17 11.29 10.98
N THR A 192 -14.04 11.80 9.75
CA THR A 192 -14.86 11.35 8.61
C THR A 192 -14.52 9.91 8.22
N ARG A 193 -13.22 9.58 8.16
CA ARG A 193 -12.71 8.22 7.93
C ARG A 193 -13.23 7.25 8.99
N GLN A 194 -13.10 7.58 10.27
CA GLN A 194 -13.60 6.74 11.36
C GLN A 194 -15.11 6.49 11.25
N ALA A 195 -15.90 7.51 10.88
CA ALA A 195 -17.35 7.36 10.78
C ALA A 195 -17.82 6.53 9.58
N ILE A 196 -17.07 6.53 8.47
CA ILE A 196 -17.44 5.85 7.22
C ILE A 196 -16.78 4.48 7.11
N LEU A 197 -15.46 4.38 7.33
CA LEU A 197 -14.70 3.14 7.13
C LEU A 197 -15.13 2.05 8.11
N ASN A 198 -15.40 2.40 9.37
CA ASN A 198 -15.86 1.45 10.39
C ASN A 198 -17.25 0.84 10.10
N ARG A 199 -17.99 1.36 9.12
CA ARG A 199 -19.25 0.75 8.67
C ARG A 199 -19.02 -0.46 7.76
N ASN A 200 -17.81 -0.59 7.20
CA ASN A 200 -17.37 -1.71 6.40
C ASN A 200 -18.41 -2.14 5.34
N PHE A 201 -18.78 -1.21 4.45
CA PHE A 201 -19.88 -1.40 3.49
C PHE A 201 -19.64 -2.47 2.42
N PHE A 202 -18.38 -2.80 2.14
CA PHE A 202 -18.00 -3.62 0.97
C PHE A 202 -17.24 -4.90 1.31
N GLN A 203 -17.03 -5.19 2.60
CA GLN A 203 -16.36 -6.40 3.03
C GLN A 203 -17.18 -7.10 4.12
N PRO A 204 -16.98 -8.42 4.32
CA PRO A 204 -17.50 -9.10 5.49
C PRO A 204 -16.99 -8.44 6.79
N PRO A 205 -17.64 -8.68 7.94
CA PRO A 205 -17.16 -8.19 9.22
C PRO A 205 -15.70 -8.59 9.45
N ASN A 206 -14.82 -7.59 9.65
CA ASN A 206 -13.39 -7.80 9.91
C ASN A 206 -13.17 -8.77 11.08
N GLN A 207 -12.17 -9.64 11.04
CA GLN A 207 -11.83 -10.55 12.13
C GLN A 207 -10.55 -10.09 12.83
N PRO A 208 -10.36 -10.40 14.13
CA PRO A 208 -9.12 -10.04 14.80
C PRO A 208 -7.96 -10.89 14.27
N PRO A 209 -6.72 -10.35 14.30
CA PRO A 209 -5.54 -11.11 13.95
C PRO A 209 -5.33 -12.28 14.92
N VAL A 210 -4.63 -13.32 14.46
CA VAL A 210 -4.40 -14.57 15.18
C VAL A 210 -2.90 -14.77 15.42
N TYR A 211 -2.51 -14.96 16.68
CA TYR A 211 -1.13 -15.30 17.04
C TYR A 211 -0.89 -16.81 16.89
N ALA A 212 -0.04 -17.19 15.93
CA ALA A 212 0.34 -18.57 15.63
C ALA A 212 1.73 -18.96 16.17
N GLY A 213 2.40 -18.05 16.90
CA GLY A 213 3.71 -18.30 17.49
C GLY A 213 3.67 -19.01 18.85
N ASP A 214 4.85 -19.34 19.36
CA ASP A 214 5.01 -19.92 20.70
C ASP A 214 4.80 -18.85 21.77
N ALA A 215 4.02 -19.17 22.81
CA ALA A 215 3.84 -18.26 23.94
C ALA A 215 5.12 -18.04 24.77
N THR A 216 6.17 -18.83 24.50
CA THR A 216 7.48 -18.73 25.14
C THR A 216 8.52 -18.33 24.11
N LEU A 217 9.26 -17.26 24.38
CA LEU A 217 10.40 -16.82 23.58
C LEU A 217 11.69 -17.28 24.27
N VAL A 218 12.65 -17.75 23.50
CA VAL A 218 13.94 -18.22 24.04
C VAL A 218 15.00 -17.15 23.76
N ALA A 219 15.76 -16.80 24.80
CA ALA A 219 16.91 -15.92 24.73
C ALA A 219 18.14 -16.68 25.25
N VAL A 220 19.16 -16.86 24.39
CA VAL A 220 20.35 -17.64 24.75
C VAL A 220 21.37 -16.72 25.42
N LYS A 221 21.81 -17.07 26.64
CA LYS A 221 22.82 -16.31 27.40
C LYS A 221 24.12 -16.18 26.61
N GLY A 222 24.64 -14.96 26.49
CA GLY A 222 25.89 -14.67 25.77
C GLY A 222 25.77 -14.67 24.24
N GLU A 223 24.57 -14.89 23.68
CA GLU A 223 24.33 -14.90 22.24
C GLU A 223 23.19 -13.95 21.86
N LYS A 224 23.31 -13.30 20.70
CA LYS A 224 22.24 -12.47 20.15
C LYS A 224 21.19 -13.34 19.47
N THR A 225 19.96 -13.34 19.97
CA THR A 225 18.82 -14.07 19.39
C THR A 225 17.76 -13.10 18.87
N ASP A 226 17.38 -13.23 17.59
CA ASP A 226 16.29 -12.47 16.98
C ASP A 226 15.05 -13.38 16.82
N VAL A 227 13.92 -12.99 17.41
CA VAL A 227 12.66 -13.74 17.38
C VAL A 227 11.56 -12.90 16.76
N ARG A 228 11.07 -13.32 15.58
CA ARG A 228 9.94 -12.67 14.91
C ARG A 228 8.63 -13.32 15.34
N LEU A 229 7.67 -12.50 15.77
CA LEU A 229 6.32 -12.95 16.09
C LEU A 229 5.62 -13.47 14.84
N LYS A 230 4.95 -14.62 14.98
CA LYS A 230 4.13 -15.22 13.92
C LYS A 230 2.68 -14.84 14.15
N VAL A 231 2.22 -13.84 13.41
CA VAL A 231 0.82 -13.38 13.41
C VAL A 231 0.25 -13.57 12.01
N ASP A 232 -0.97 -14.09 11.97
CA ASP A 232 -1.74 -14.31 10.76
C ASP A 232 -3.06 -13.53 10.87
N ASP A 233 -3.42 -12.80 9.82
CA ASP A 233 -4.69 -12.07 9.75
C ASP A 233 -5.62 -12.81 8.78
N PRO A 234 -6.85 -13.18 9.17
CA PRO A 234 -7.74 -13.97 8.30
C PRO A 234 -8.06 -13.28 6.96
N GLU A 235 -8.04 -11.94 6.95
CA GLU A 235 -8.26 -11.11 5.77
C GLU A 235 -6.94 -10.74 5.04
N GLY A 236 -5.79 -11.18 5.56
CA GLY A 236 -4.47 -10.91 5.00
C GLY A 236 -4.05 -9.44 5.11
N THR A 237 -4.66 -8.67 6.01
CA THR A 237 -4.31 -7.28 6.24
C THR A 237 -3.01 -7.14 7.03
N GLU A 238 -2.36 -5.98 6.93
CA GLU A 238 -1.14 -5.72 7.68
C GLU A 238 -1.46 -5.59 9.17
N VAL A 239 -0.57 -6.12 10.03
CA VAL A 239 -0.70 -6.06 11.48
C VAL A 239 0.39 -5.16 12.05
N THR A 240 -0.04 -4.21 12.87
CA THR A 240 0.83 -3.32 13.64
C THR A 240 1.02 -3.86 15.05
N TYR A 241 2.20 -3.62 15.63
CA TYR A 241 2.57 -4.15 16.92
C TYR A 241 2.87 -3.04 17.91
N GLU A 242 2.45 -3.23 19.14
CA GLU A 242 2.74 -2.33 20.25
C GLU A 242 3.12 -3.16 21.47
N LEU A 243 4.26 -2.83 22.06
CA LEU A 243 4.70 -3.46 23.30
C LEU A 243 4.14 -2.65 24.47
N GLU A 244 3.49 -3.34 25.40
CA GLU A 244 3.07 -2.75 26.66
C GLU A 244 4.13 -3.00 27.73
N GLY A 245 4.64 -1.92 28.32
CA GLY A 245 5.68 -1.95 29.35
C GLY A 245 7.09 -1.68 28.84
N GLU A 246 8.07 -1.80 29.74
CA GLU A 246 9.49 -1.57 29.45
C GLU A 246 10.25 -2.90 29.34
N LEU A 247 11.24 -2.94 28.44
CA LEU A 247 12.15 -4.08 28.32
C LEU A 247 13.43 -3.84 29.12
N PRO A 248 14.07 -4.90 29.65
CA PRO A 248 15.43 -4.82 30.18
C PRO A 248 16.42 -4.34 29.12
N GLU A 249 17.57 -3.79 29.54
CA GLU A 249 18.60 -3.26 28.62
C GLU A 249 19.14 -4.29 27.61
N TRP A 250 19.08 -5.58 27.96
CA TRP A 250 19.50 -6.68 27.08
C TRP A 250 18.44 -7.10 26.06
N ALA A 251 17.26 -6.48 26.05
CA ALA A 251 16.16 -6.80 25.14
C ALA A 251 15.66 -5.55 24.42
N SER A 252 15.30 -5.70 23.14
CA SER A 252 14.66 -4.63 22.35
C SER A 252 13.57 -5.20 21.46
N PHE A 253 12.58 -4.37 21.12
CA PHE A 253 11.45 -4.74 20.27
C PHE A 253 11.31 -3.75 19.12
N LYS A 254 11.22 -4.27 17.89
CA LYS A 254 10.91 -3.50 16.70
C LYS A 254 9.43 -3.62 16.37
N ALA A 255 8.67 -2.56 16.61
CA ALA A 255 7.23 -2.50 16.34
C ALA A 255 6.89 -2.72 14.87
N ASP A 256 7.67 -2.17 13.93
CA ASP A 256 7.40 -2.28 12.48
C ASP A 256 7.45 -3.72 11.96
N SER A 257 8.26 -4.58 12.59
CA SER A 257 8.49 -5.95 12.13
C SER A 257 8.00 -7.02 13.08
N GLY A 258 7.49 -6.63 14.26
CA GLY A 258 7.14 -7.56 15.34
C GLY A 258 8.33 -8.44 15.75
N THR A 259 9.54 -7.88 15.80
CA THR A 259 10.77 -8.67 16.08
C THR A 259 11.38 -8.26 17.41
N PHE A 260 11.54 -9.26 18.29
CA PHE A 260 12.35 -9.14 19.50
C PHE A 260 13.81 -9.43 19.16
N THR A 261 14.71 -8.64 19.72
CA THR A 261 16.15 -8.90 19.72
C THR A 261 16.59 -9.02 21.17
N PHE A 262 17.11 -10.19 21.53
CA PHE A 262 17.65 -10.51 22.85
C PHE A 262 19.16 -10.62 22.78
N ASN A 263 19.87 -10.03 23.74
CA ASN A 263 21.31 -10.17 23.92
C ASN A 263 21.65 -10.22 25.42
N PRO A 264 21.14 -11.22 26.16
CA PRO A 264 21.39 -11.36 27.58
C PRO A 264 22.89 -11.61 27.85
N PRO A 265 23.46 -11.02 28.91
CA PRO A 265 24.85 -11.26 29.28
C PRO A 265 25.09 -12.75 29.58
N ALA A 266 26.32 -13.22 29.31
CA ALA A 266 26.73 -14.57 29.69
C ALA A 266 26.81 -14.67 31.22
N ASP A 267 26.51 -15.87 31.76
CA ASP A 267 26.79 -16.14 33.17
C ASP A 267 28.31 -16.03 33.40
N PRO A 268 28.76 -15.46 34.52
CA PRO A 268 30.19 -15.40 34.82
C PRO A 268 30.76 -16.82 34.85
N GLU A 269 31.76 -17.07 34.00
CA GLU A 269 32.54 -18.30 34.04
C GLU A 269 33.13 -18.46 35.46
N ASP A 270 32.98 -19.65 36.02
CA ASP A 270 33.35 -20.05 37.37
C ASP A 270 34.32 -19.11 38.11
N GLY A 271 33.76 -18.35 39.05
CA GLY A 271 34.50 -17.83 40.20
C GLY A 271 35.11 -16.43 40.07
N GLU A 272 34.27 -15.41 40.10
CA GLU A 272 34.58 -14.18 40.83
C GLU A 272 33.26 -13.60 41.36
N GLU A 273 33.01 -13.82 42.65
CA GLU A 273 31.94 -13.19 43.41
C GLU A 273 32.28 -11.69 43.59
N SER A 274 32.21 -10.95 42.48
CA SER A 274 32.28 -9.50 42.49
C SER A 274 30.92 -8.98 42.92
N GLY A 275 30.83 -8.64 44.21
CA GLY A 275 29.67 -7.99 44.79
C GLY A 275 29.41 -6.61 44.17
N ASP A 276 28.60 -6.60 43.11
CA ASP A 276 27.68 -5.50 42.84
C ASP A 276 26.31 -6.09 42.48
N ALA A 277 25.35 -5.83 43.35
CA ALA A 277 24.07 -6.51 43.41
C ALA A 277 23.06 -5.93 42.43
N SER A 278 23.29 -6.10 41.12
CA SER A 278 22.22 -5.97 40.11
C SER A 278 22.13 -7.13 39.11
N ALA A 279 22.99 -8.15 39.21
CA ALA A 279 22.96 -9.33 38.34
C ALA A 279 22.04 -10.46 38.87
N ALA A 280 20.93 -10.10 39.52
CA ALA A 280 19.87 -11.05 39.86
C ALA A 280 18.80 -11.03 38.76
N SER A 281 18.86 -11.95 37.80
CA SER A 281 17.70 -12.25 36.93
C SER A 281 17.50 -13.74 36.66
N ASP A 282 18.06 -14.60 37.50
CA ASP A 282 17.85 -16.05 37.41
C ASP A 282 16.56 -16.54 38.08
N LYS A 283 15.54 -15.71 38.33
CA LYS A 283 14.39 -16.19 39.13
C LYS A 283 12.99 -16.01 38.60
N GLU A 284 12.71 -15.15 37.64
CA GLU A 284 11.36 -15.08 37.09
C GLU A 284 11.41 -14.88 35.58
N PRO A 285 10.66 -15.68 34.80
CA PRO A 285 10.64 -15.51 33.36
C PRO A 285 9.97 -14.17 33.05
N LEU A 286 10.66 -13.34 32.26
CA LEU A 286 10.18 -12.01 31.90
C LEU A 286 8.87 -12.14 31.11
N GLN A 287 7.81 -11.52 31.59
CA GLN A 287 6.52 -11.49 30.89
C GLN A 287 6.40 -10.18 30.13
N VAL A 288 6.12 -10.28 28.84
CA VAL A 288 5.90 -9.13 27.95
C VAL A 288 4.51 -9.24 27.35
N VAL A 289 3.77 -8.13 27.30
CA VAL A 289 2.45 -8.07 26.68
C VAL A 289 2.61 -7.34 25.35
N VAL A 290 2.19 -8.01 24.26
CA VAL A 290 2.22 -7.42 22.92
C VAL A 290 0.80 -7.30 22.43
N ARG A 291 0.41 -6.07 22.08
CA ARG A 291 -0.83 -5.75 21.38
C ARG A 291 -0.59 -5.78 19.88
N MET A 292 -1.42 -6.54 19.17
CA MET A 292 -1.33 -6.75 17.72
C MET A 292 -2.64 -6.25 17.12
N THR A 293 -2.58 -5.23 16.27
CA THR A 293 -3.75 -4.55 15.71
C THR A 293 -3.74 -4.65 14.19
N ASP A 294 -4.82 -5.16 13.60
CA ASP A 294 -4.99 -5.22 12.15
C ASP A 294 -5.21 -3.83 11.53
N THR A 295 -5.12 -3.77 10.20
CA THR A 295 -5.43 -2.56 9.41
C THR A 295 -6.82 -2.60 8.79
N GLY A 296 -7.61 -3.65 9.06
CA GLY A 296 -8.98 -3.81 8.63
C GLY A 296 -9.94 -2.82 9.30
N TYR A 297 -11.18 -2.75 8.80
CA TYR A 297 -12.22 -1.87 9.34
C TYR A 297 -13.46 -2.62 9.82
N PRO A 298 -13.98 -2.35 11.03
CA PRO A 298 -13.30 -1.62 12.10
C PRO A 298 -12.03 -2.37 12.54
N ARG A 299 -11.00 -1.62 12.95
CA ARG A 299 -9.74 -2.20 13.42
C ARG A 299 -10.01 -3.14 14.58
N ARG A 300 -9.42 -4.33 14.54
CA ARG A 300 -9.44 -5.24 15.68
C ARG A 300 -8.03 -5.52 16.17
N GLN A 301 -7.98 -5.96 17.41
CA GLN A 301 -6.72 -6.19 18.10
C GLN A 301 -6.82 -7.42 18.99
N ILE A 302 -5.68 -8.05 19.21
CA ILE A 302 -5.47 -9.06 20.24
C ILE A 302 -4.32 -8.63 21.14
N GLU A 303 -4.36 -9.06 22.39
CA GLU A 303 -3.27 -8.90 23.35
C GLU A 303 -2.74 -10.29 23.69
N LYS A 304 -1.42 -10.45 23.64
CA LYS A 304 -0.76 -11.71 23.96
C LYS A 304 0.35 -11.50 24.97
N THR A 305 0.24 -12.18 26.10
CA THR A 305 1.34 -12.31 27.06
C THR A 305 2.31 -13.39 26.57
N LEU A 306 3.57 -13.00 26.39
CA LEU A 306 4.67 -13.86 25.99
C LEU A 306 5.68 -13.95 27.15
N VAL A 307 6.28 -15.12 27.29
CA VAL A 307 7.20 -15.43 28.40
C VAL A 307 8.60 -15.61 27.83
N VAL A 308 9.55 -14.74 28.19
CA VAL A 308 10.94 -14.87 27.77
C VAL A 308 11.69 -15.76 28.76
N LYS A 309 12.21 -16.88 28.27
CA LYS A 309 13.07 -17.80 29.02
C LYS A 309 14.52 -17.62 28.61
N LEU A 310 15.40 -17.51 29.61
CA LEU A 310 16.84 -17.52 29.42
C LEU A 310 17.32 -18.96 29.36
N GLU A 311 18.00 -19.33 28.27
CA GLU A 311 18.62 -20.65 28.07
C GLU A 311 20.13 -20.51 27.95
N ASN A 312 20.87 -21.54 28.39
CA ASN A 312 22.32 -21.57 28.27
C ASN A 312 22.73 -21.98 26.85
N PRO A 313 23.85 -21.47 26.33
CA PRO A 313 24.34 -21.85 25.01
C PRO A 313 24.64 -23.36 24.96
N PRO A 314 24.42 -24.01 23.80
CA PRO A 314 24.72 -25.44 23.65
C PRO A 314 26.22 -25.70 23.89
N PRO A 315 26.59 -26.85 24.48
CA PRO A 315 27.99 -27.17 24.75
C PRO A 315 28.80 -27.15 23.43
N PRO A 316 30.03 -26.60 23.45
CA PRO A 316 30.88 -26.55 22.27
C PRO A 316 31.08 -27.96 21.70
N LYS A 317 30.85 -28.13 20.38
CA LYS A 317 31.07 -29.42 19.70
C LYS A 317 32.53 -29.84 19.88
N GLU A 318 32.74 -31.08 20.32
CA GLU A 318 34.09 -31.65 20.41
C GLU A 318 34.78 -31.57 19.04
N PRO A 319 36.06 -31.17 18.97
CA PRO A 319 36.78 -31.07 17.71
C PRO A 319 36.85 -32.45 17.06
N ASP A 320 36.48 -32.53 15.78
CA ASP A 320 36.53 -33.77 15.00
C ASP A 320 37.93 -34.41 15.12
N PRO A 321 38.04 -35.73 15.37
CA PRO A 321 39.33 -36.39 15.48
C PRO A 321 40.12 -36.21 14.17
N LEU A 322 41.35 -35.71 14.29
CA LEU A 322 42.25 -35.50 13.15
C LEU A 322 42.40 -36.82 12.36
N PRO A 323 42.35 -36.78 11.01
CA PRO A 323 42.50 -38.00 10.20
C PRO A 323 43.86 -38.67 10.45
N PRO A 324 43.94 -40.02 10.43
CA PRO A 324 45.18 -40.75 10.68
C PRO A 324 46.26 -40.40 9.65
N LYS A 325 47.50 -40.14 10.10
CA LYS A 325 48.65 -39.88 9.22
C LYS A 325 49.05 -41.15 8.46
N PHE A 326 49.20 -41.05 7.14
CA PHE A 326 49.60 -42.15 6.24
C PHE A 326 51.05 -42.60 6.49
N ASP A 327 51.31 -43.92 6.49
CA ASP A 327 52.65 -44.48 6.71
C ASP A 327 53.45 -44.62 5.40
N ASP A 328 54.52 -43.85 5.25
CA ASP A 328 55.37 -43.79 4.06
C ASP A 328 56.10 -45.11 3.73
N ALA A 329 56.31 -46.00 4.72
CA ALA A 329 56.92 -47.31 4.48
C ALA A 329 56.07 -48.18 3.55
N THR A 330 54.74 -48.00 3.60
CA THR A 330 53.77 -48.75 2.81
C THR A 330 53.76 -48.35 1.33
N GLN A 331 54.54 -47.37 0.91
CA GLN A 331 54.64 -46.95 -0.50
C GLN A 331 56.10 -46.71 -0.92
N THR A 332 57.03 -47.41 -0.28
CA THR A 332 58.46 -47.34 -0.59
C THR A 332 58.94 -48.59 -1.32
N TYR A 333 59.60 -48.39 -2.46
CA TYR A 333 60.03 -49.47 -3.36
C TYR A 333 61.53 -49.40 -3.66
N LEU A 334 62.20 -50.56 -3.73
CA LEU A 334 63.56 -50.63 -4.26
C LEU A 334 63.52 -50.52 -5.79
N THR A 335 64.00 -49.42 -6.33
CA THR A 335 63.86 -49.10 -7.76
C THR A 335 65.10 -49.47 -8.57
N ALA A 336 66.30 -49.40 -7.99
CA ALA A 336 67.53 -49.76 -8.67
C ALA A 336 68.62 -50.23 -7.71
N LEU A 337 69.47 -51.13 -8.22
CA LEU A 337 70.75 -51.50 -7.63
C LEU A 337 71.82 -51.05 -8.60
N VAL A 338 72.59 -50.03 -8.21
CA VAL A 338 73.53 -49.37 -9.12
C VAL A 338 74.95 -49.64 -8.62
N GLN A 339 75.79 -50.17 -9.50
CA GLN A 339 77.21 -50.37 -9.22
C GLN A 339 77.97 -49.05 -9.48
N GLY A 340 78.60 -48.53 -8.43
CA GLY A 340 79.56 -47.44 -8.51
C GLY A 340 80.97 -47.92 -8.87
N ARG A 341 81.96 -47.06 -8.71
CA ARG A 341 83.35 -47.36 -9.08
C ARG A 341 83.96 -48.48 -8.23
N ASP A 342 83.58 -48.52 -6.94
CA ASP A 342 84.10 -49.48 -5.96
C ASP A 342 82.99 -50.17 -5.12
N ASP A 343 81.79 -49.60 -5.01
CA ASP A 343 80.69 -50.12 -4.17
C ASP A 343 79.31 -50.13 -4.86
N TRP A 344 78.39 -50.96 -4.37
CA TRP A 344 76.99 -51.00 -4.80
C TRP A 344 76.11 -50.06 -3.95
N THR A 345 75.18 -49.34 -4.59
CA THR A 345 74.21 -48.45 -3.92
C THR A 345 72.78 -48.87 -4.25
N ALA A 346 71.92 -48.93 -3.22
CA ALA A 346 70.50 -49.23 -3.33
C ALA A 346 69.68 -47.93 -3.47
N TRP A 347 68.82 -47.83 -4.48
CA TRP A 347 67.97 -46.66 -4.69
C TRP A 347 66.53 -46.99 -4.32
N MET A 348 66.03 -46.41 -3.24
CA MET A 348 64.68 -46.61 -2.71
C MET A 348 63.82 -45.37 -2.97
N ASN A 349 62.71 -45.54 -3.68
CA ASN A 349 61.78 -44.44 -3.97
C ASN A 349 60.60 -44.46 -2.99
N VAL A 350 60.47 -43.38 -2.23
CA VAL A 350 59.36 -43.13 -1.30
C VAL A 350 58.28 -42.37 -2.06
N ARG A 351 57.30 -43.08 -2.62
CA ARG A 351 56.32 -42.49 -3.56
C ARG A 351 55.45 -41.40 -2.94
N THR A 352 55.16 -41.50 -1.65
CA THR A 352 54.36 -40.50 -0.91
C THR A 352 55.07 -39.16 -0.76
N ARG A 353 56.42 -39.17 -0.75
CA ARG A 353 57.25 -37.97 -0.66
C ARG A 353 57.85 -37.55 -2.00
N GLY A 354 57.84 -38.43 -3.00
CA GLY A 354 58.45 -38.20 -4.31
C GLY A 354 59.99 -38.22 -4.29
N GLU A 355 60.59 -38.77 -3.24
CA GLU A 355 62.04 -38.74 -3.01
C GLU A 355 62.68 -40.12 -3.25
N THR A 356 63.87 -40.13 -3.85
CA THR A 356 64.68 -41.35 -4.00
C THR A 356 65.88 -41.31 -3.07
N LEU A 357 65.86 -42.16 -2.05
CA LEU A 357 66.95 -42.36 -1.10
C LEU A 357 68.00 -43.29 -1.73
N LYS A 358 69.25 -42.84 -1.76
CA LYS A 358 70.38 -43.61 -2.28
C LYS A 358 71.20 -44.07 -1.09
N LEU A 359 71.10 -45.37 -0.77
CA LEU A 359 71.68 -45.94 0.43
C LEU A 359 72.89 -46.82 0.09
N GLN A 360 74.00 -46.56 0.75
CA GLN A 360 75.23 -47.37 0.69
C GLN A 360 75.30 -48.34 1.87
N VAL A 361 76.21 -49.31 1.79
CA VAL A 361 76.45 -50.26 2.89
C VAL A 361 76.88 -49.50 4.15
N GLY A 362 76.13 -49.68 5.23
CA GLY A 362 76.32 -48.99 6.52
C GLY A 362 75.38 -47.81 6.77
N ASP A 363 74.66 -47.31 5.74
CA ASP A 363 73.77 -46.16 5.91
C ASP A 363 72.50 -46.52 6.68
N SER A 364 72.09 -45.65 7.61
CA SER A 364 70.81 -45.73 8.32
C SER A 364 69.71 -44.95 7.58
N PHE A 365 68.48 -45.47 7.58
CA PHE A 365 67.31 -44.83 6.99
C PHE A 365 66.10 -44.84 7.95
N GLU A 366 65.27 -43.81 7.82
CA GLU A 366 63.98 -43.69 8.51
C GLU A 366 62.90 -43.36 7.47
N ILE A 367 62.02 -44.30 7.21
CA ILE A 367 60.97 -44.20 6.19
C ILE A 367 59.66 -44.63 6.84
N GLY A 368 58.77 -43.67 7.06
CA GLY A 368 57.51 -43.92 7.76
C GLY A 368 57.73 -44.47 9.16
N SER A 369 57.10 -45.60 9.48
CA SER A 369 57.29 -46.33 10.76
C SER A 369 58.59 -47.16 10.84
N MET A 370 59.34 -47.30 9.73
CA MET A 370 60.45 -48.24 9.62
C MET A 370 61.82 -47.54 9.73
N LYS A 371 62.65 -48.04 10.65
CA LYS A 371 64.01 -47.55 10.90
C LYS A 371 65.00 -48.71 10.83
N GLY A 372 66.06 -48.55 10.04
CA GLY A 372 67.05 -49.60 9.86
C GLY A 372 68.33 -49.11 9.19
N SER A 373 69.21 -50.05 8.86
CA SER A 373 70.48 -49.78 8.17
C SER A 373 70.74 -50.80 7.06
N VAL A 374 71.54 -50.41 6.06
CA VAL A 374 71.89 -51.30 4.94
C VAL A 374 73.09 -52.17 5.31
N LYS A 375 72.92 -53.49 5.34
CA LYS A 375 74.00 -54.43 5.70
C LYS A 375 74.83 -54.86 4.50
N SER A 376 74.21 -55.09 3.36
CA SER A 376 74.92 -55.36 2.11
C SER A 376 74.08 -55.00 0.89
N VAL A 377 74.75 -54.59 -0.19
CA VAL A 377 74.12 -54.32 -1.48
C VAL A 377 74.85 -55.18 -2.52
N SER A 378 74.11 -55.93 -3.32
CA SER A 378 74.64 -56.77 -4.40
C SER A 378 73.94 -56.47 -5.72
N ALA A 379 74.37 -57.13 -6.80
CA ALA A 379 73.73 -57.01 -8.12
C ALA A 379 72.27 -57.49 -8.16
N ARG A 380 71.82 -58.26 -7.17
CA ARG A 380 70.51 -58.95 -7.21
C ARG A 380 69.57 -58.60 -6.06
N LEU A 381 70.12 -58.18 -4.93
CA LEU A 381 69.37 -57.93 -3.70
C LEU A 381 70.11 -56.95 -2.78
N VAL A 382 69.36 -56.38 -1.84
CA VAL A 382 69.84 -55.62 -0.68
C VAL A 382 69.47 -56.39 0.58
N LEU A 383 70.40 -56.49 1.53
CA LEU A 383 70.10 -56.93 2.89
C LEU A 383 69.97 -55.69 3.78
N LEU A 384 68.78 -55.50 4.34
CA LEU A 384 68.44 -54.41 5.25
C LEU A 384 68.35 -54.97 6.67
N GLU A 385 68.97 -54.29 7.63
CA GLU A 385 68.81 -54.60 9.04
C GLU A 385 67.77 -53.66 9.66
N ILE A 386 66.63 -54.19 10.07
CA ILE A 386 65.53 -53.42 10.65
C ILE A 386 65.18 -54.08 11.98
N GLY A 387 65.29 -53.35 13.09
CA GLY A 387 65.04 -53.90 14.42
C GLY A 387 65.94 -55.10 14.80
N GLY A 388 67.16 -55.16 14.28
CA GLY A 388 68.13 -56.24 14.57
C GLY A 388 67.89 -57.55 13.81
N LYS A 389 66.99 -57.56 12.81
CA LYS A 389 66.77 -58.68 11.88
C LYS A 389 67.14 -58.27 10.46
N GLU A 390 67.64 -59.22 9.69
CA GLU A 390 68.04 -59.02 8.30
C GLU A 390 66.88 -59.35 7.36
N TYR A 391 66.59 -58.45 6.43
CA TYR A 391 65.53 -58.57 5.45
C TYR A 391 66.10 -58.44 4.04
N GLU A 392 65.77 -59.40 3.18
CA GLU A 392 66.13 -59.37 1.77
C GLU A 392 65.12 -58.55 0.98
N LEU A 393 65.60 -57.52 0.28
CA LEU A 393 64.80 -56.73 -0.64
C LEU A 393 65.38 -56.83 -2.06
N ARG A 394 64.56 -57.32 -3.00
CA ARG A 394 64.88 -57.43 -4.42
C ARG A 394 64.38 -56.21 -5.20
N PRO A 395 64.95 -55.91 -6.38
CA PRO A 395 64.43 -54.85 -7.25
C PRO A 395 62.93 -55.00 -7.51
N SER A 396 62.22 -53.88 -7.50
CA SER A 396 60.75 -53.77 -7.52
C SER A 396 60.02 -54.27 -6.27
N GLY A 397 60.75 -54.77 -5.27
CA GLY A 397 60.21 -55.16 -3.98
C GLY A 397 59.78 -53.96 -3.14
N LYS A 398 58.71 -54.14 -2.38
CA LYS A 398 58.15 -53.13 -1.48
C LYS A 398 58.73 -53.30 -0.08
N LEU A 399 59.13 -52.20 0.54
CA LEU A 399 59.80 -52.20 1.85
C LEU A 399 58.93 -52.82 2.95
N SER A 400 57.63 -52.49 2.98
CA SER A 400 56.69 -53.05 3.97
C SER A 400 56.43 -54.55 3.79
N GLU A 401 56.48 -55.07 2.56
CA GLU A 401 56.23 -56.49 2.27
C GLU A 401 57.45 -57.35 2.61
N ALA A 402 58.68 -56.87 2.36
CA ALA A 402 59.89 -57.59 2.71
C ALA A 402 60.04 -57.85 4.21
N VAL A 403 59.50 -56.95 5.06
CA VAL A 403 59.47 -57.16 6.52
C VAL A 403 58.31 -58.05 6.96
N ALA A 404 57.19 -58.05 6.22
CA ALA A 404 56.04 -58.90 6.51
C ALA A 404 56.27 -60.39 6.16
N LEU A 405 57.10 -60.69 5.16
CA LEU A 405 57.28 -62.04 4.60
C LEU A 405 58.12 -63.02 5.46
N GLU A 406 58.70 -62.61 6.59
CA GLU A 406 59.38 -63.51 7.57
C GLU A 406 58.72 -63.51 8.97
N SER A 407 57.45 -63.13 9.08
CA SER A 407 56.63 -63.54 10.23
C SER A 407 56.00 -64.91 9.92
N PRO A 408 56.11 -65.94 10.79
CA PRO A 408 55.64 -67.28 10.47
C PRO A 408 54.11 -67.33 10.30
N GLU A 409 53.68 -68.03 9.24
CA GLU A 409 52.29 -68.35 8.89
C GLU A 409 51.54 -69.05 10.03
N GLN A 410 50.29 -68.64 10.27
CA GLN A 410 49.23 -69.53 10.76
C GLN A 410 48.35 -69.99 9.57
N PRO A 411 47.77 -71.20 9.62
CA PRO A 411 47.35 -71.94 8.43
C PRO A 411 46.05 -71.43 7.82
N LYS A 412 45.97 -71.51 6.48
CA LYS A 412 44.73 -71.45 5.70
C LYS A 412 44.05 -72.83 5.68
N GLU A 413 42.78 -72.88 6.06
CA GLU A 413 41.82 -73.88 5.58
C GLU A 413 41.08 -73.27 4.36
N THR A 414 41.13 -73.98 3.24
CA THR A 414 40.17 -73.95 2.10
C THR A 414 39.05 -74.94 2.41
N ASP A 415 37.76 -74.71 2.16
CA ASP A 415 37.02 -74.60 0.90
C ASP A 415 35.52 -74.43 1.30
N ALA A 416 34.52 -73.94 0.55
CA ALA A 416 34.34 -73.56 -0.85
C ALA A 416 32.96 -72.86 -1.02
N ALA A 417 32.83 -72.14 -2.14
CA ALA A 417 31.65 -71.99 -3.03
C ALA A 417 30.39 -71.20 -2.61
N ALA A 418 30.19 -70.06 -3.28
CA ALA A 418 29.08 -69.72 -4.22
C ALA A 418 29.19 -68.20 -4.54
N GLU A 419 29.49 -67.78 -5.78
CA GLU A 419 28.50 -67.25 -6.78
C GLU A 419 27.60 -66.15 -6.20
N ASP A 420 27.40 -64.96 -6.76
CA ASP A 420 27.66 -64.33 -8.06
C ASP A 420 27.23 -62.84 -7.94
N GLY A 421 27.67 -61.95 -8.84
CA GLY A 421 26.91 -60.75 -9.21
C GLY A 421 27.35 -59.39 -8.63
N SER A 422 28.33 -58.78 -9.28
CA SER A 422 28.62 -57.33 -9.31
C SER A 422 27.67 -56.55 -10.21
N GLU A 423 27.29 -55.33 -9.78
CA GLU A 423 27.17 -54.05 -10.53
C GLU A 423 26.24 -54.02 -11.78
N GLU A 424 25.57 -52.95 -12.22
CA GLU A 424 25.65 -51.51 -12.08
C GLU A 424 24.37 -50.88 -12.72
N SER A 425 24.12 -49.59 -12.46
CA SER A 425 23.51 -48.55 -13.35
C SER A 425 22.44 -48.95 -14.39
N GLY A 426 21.27 -48.32 -14.47
CA GLY A 426 21.10 -46.89 -14.76
C GLY A 426 20.72 -46.67 -16.24
N GLU A 427 19.65 -45.91 -16.46
CA GLU A 427 19.22 -45.24 -17.70
C GLU A 427 18.25 -45.95 -18.70
N THR A 428 17.14 -45.23 -18.92
CA THR A 428 16.00 -45.28 -19.87
C THR A 428 16.37 -45.24 -21.38
N PRO A 429 15.44 -45.13 -22.37
CA PRO A 429 14.03 -45.55 -22.59
C PRO A 429 13.80 -46.19 -24.00
N ALA A 430 12.53 -46.41 -24.40
CA ALA A 430 11.92 -46.50 -25.77
C ALA A 430 11.06 -47.77 -25.93
N ALA A 431 9.74 -47.63 -26.17
CA ALA A 431 9.05 -47.71 -27.47
C ALA A 431 8.87 -49.18 -27.92
N ASP A 432 7.75 -49.72 -28.38
CA ASP A 432 6.48 -49.26 -28.95
C ASP A 432 5.46 -50.44 -28.80
N GLU A 433 4.24 -50.20 -29.28
CA GLU A 433 3.23 -51.17 -29.77
C GLU A 433 2.03 -51.54 -28.88
N ASP A 434 0.92 -50.91 -29.28
CA ASP A 434 -0.36 -51.52 -29.67
C ASP A 434 -1.38 -51.94 -28.62
N GLY A 435 -2.57 -51.34 -28.73
CA GLY A 435 -3.77 -51.82 -28.06
C GLY A 435 -4.96 -50.86 -28.10
N GLU A 436 -5.37 -50.43 -29.28
CA GLU A 436 -6.65 -49.75 -29.53
C GLU A 436 -7.82 -50.71 -29.26
N SER A 437 -8.78 -50.34 -28.40
CA SER A 437 -10.20 -50.68 -28.59
C SER A 437 -11.11 -49.90 -27.63
N ASP A 438 -11.73 -48.92 -28.26
CA ASP A 438 -13.11 -48.50 -28.23
C ASP A 438 -14.03 -48.57 -26.99
N SER A 439 -14.72 -47.45 -26.93
CA SER A 439 -15.89 -47.04 -26.19
C SER A 439 -17.04 -48.04 -26.15
N ASN A 440 -17.81 -47.98 -25.06
CA ASN A 440 -19.25 -48.20 -25.17
C ASN A 440 -20.05 -47.30 -24.23
N GLU A 441 -21.11 -46.79 -24.83
CA GLU A 441 -22.12 -45.84 -24.41
C GLU A 441 -23.24 -46.57 -23.62
N ALA A 442 -23.86 -45.90 -22.64
CA ALA A 442 -25.21 -46.26 -22.19
C ALA A 442 -25.92 -45.10 -21.49
N VAL A 443 -26.99 -44.67 -22.16
CA VAL A 443 -28.06 -43.72 -21.79
C VAL A 443 -29.11 -44.42 -20.91
N MET A 444 -29.80 -43.70 -20.01
CA MET A 444 -31.28 -43.64 -19.89
C MET A 444 -31.80 -42.91 -18.62
N GLU A 445 -32.36 -41.71 -18.86
CA GLU A 445 -33.77 -41.26 -18.68
C GLU A 445 -34.58 -41.30 -17.35
N ALA A 446 -35.55 -40.35 -17.34
CA ALA A 446 -36.71 -40.07 -16.45
C ALA A 446 -36.47 -39.13 -15.25
N GLY A 447 -37.29 -38.09 -14.96
CA GLY A 447 -38.59 -37.68 -15.48
C GLY A 447 -39.09 -36.39 -14.81
N GLU A 448 -40.22 -35.89 -15.34
CA GLU A 448 -40.88 -34.57 -15.22
C GLU A 448 -41.35 -34.07 -13.84
N GLY A 449 -41.64 -32.76 -13.73
CA GLY A 449 -42.69 -32.25 -12.83
C GLY A 449 -42.70 -30.76 -12.44
N SER A 450 -43.54 -29.97 -13.12
CA SER A 450 -44.38 -28.84 -12.62
C SER A 450 -43.80 -27.53 -12.06
N SER A 451 -44.06 -26.44 -12.80
CA SER A 451 -44.46 -25.10 -12.27
C SER A 451 -45.95 -25.13 -11.81
N PRO A 452 -46.63 -24.06 -11.28
CA PRO A 452 -46.30 -22.62 -11.24
C PRO A 452 -46.75 -21.86 -9.96
N GLN A 453 -46.41 -20.56 -9.83
CA GLN A 453 -47.38 -19.51 -9.44
C GLN A 453 -46.82 -18.08 -9.54
N SER A 454 -47.46 -17.32 -10.41
CA SER A 454 -47.51 -15.86 -10.46
C SER A 454 -48.94 -15.44 -10.11
N VAL A 455 -49.10 -14.39 -9.31
CA VAL A 455 -50.39 -13.72 -9.06
C VAL A 455 -50.21 -12.21 -9.09
N ASP A 456 -51.14 -11.60 -9.84
CA ASP A 456 -51.51 -10.19 -10.01
C ASP A 456 -51.45 -9.30 -8.76
N GLU A 457 -51.20 -7.99 -8.96
CA GLU A 457 -52.22 -6.97 -8.66
C GLU A 457 -51.96 -5.64 -9.41
N ALA A 458 -52.99 -5.13 -10.07
CA ALA A 458 -53.05 -3.86 -10.78
C ALA A 458 -53.60 -2.74 -9.89
N ALA A 459 -53.08 -1.50 -10.03
CA ALA A 459 -53.82 -0.29 -9.69
C ALA A 459 -53.27 0.95 -10.42
N ALA A 460 -54.18 1.64 -11.10
CA ALA A 460 -54.02 2.87 -11.87
C ALA A 460 -53.84 4.14 -11.01
N LYS A 461 -53.27 5.21 -11.61
CA LYS A 461 -53.95 6.51 -11.83
C LYS A 461 -53.03 7.63 -12.36
N ASP A 462 -53.58 8.30 -13.38
CA ASP A 462 -53.58 9.74 -13.68
C ASP A 462 -52.27 10.50 -13.95
N GLU A 463 -51.93 10.60 -15.25
CA GLU A 463 -51.48 11.85 -15.88
C GLU A 463 -52.68 12.76 -16.14
N PRO A 464 -52.49 14.09 -16.06
CA PRO A 464 -52.92 14.89 -17.20
C PRO A 464 -51.89 15.94 -17.64
N GLU A 465 -51.64 15.88 -18.95
CA GLU A 465 -51.92 16.97 -19.89
C GLU A 465 -51.04 18.23 -19.85
N ALA A 466 -50.19 18.29 -20.87
CA ALA A 466 -49.48 19.46 -21.34
C ALA A 466 -50.47 20.56 -21.79
N ALA A 467 -50.26 21.78 -21.29
CA ALA A 467 -50.78 22.99 -21.91
C ALA A 467 -49.63 23.66 -22.67
N GLU A 468 -49.69 23.48 -23.98
CA GLU A 468 -48.98 24.22 -25.01
C GLU A 468 -49.60 25.62 -25.08
N GLU A 469 -48.88 26.66 -24.66
CA GLU A 469 -49.25 28.05 -24.97
C GLU A 469 -48.12 28.75 -25.72
N THR A 470 -48.50 29.14 -26.93
CA THR A 470 -47.79 29.85 -27.95
C THR A 470 -47.51 31.29 -27.54
N ALA A 471 -46.27 31.75 -27.67
CA ALA A 471 -45.95 33.17 -27.70
C ALA A 471 -44.70 33.40 -28.56
N THR A 472 -44.90 33.37 -29.87
CA THR A 472 -43.97 33.89 -30.86
C THR A 472 -44.27 35.37 -31.05
N GLU A 473 -43.48 36.26 -30.45
CA GLU A 473 -43.45 37.65 -30.90
C GLU A 473 -42.01 38.18 -30.83
N ALA A 474 -41.35 38.13 -31.98
CA ALA A 474 -40.15 38.90 -32.27
C ALA A 474 -40.57 40.27 -32.81
N PRO A 475 -39.85 41.35 -32.47
CA PRO A 475 -39.65 42.43 -33.41
C PRO A 475 -38.23 42.40 -33.97
N ALA A 476 -38.18 42.39 -35.29
CA ALA A 476 -37.00 42.49 -36.10
C ALA A 476 -36.27 43.82 -35.90
N SER A 477 -34.95 43.71 -35.97
CA SER A 477 -33.97 44.77 -36.17
C SER A 477 -34.26 45.58 -37.44
N SER A 478 -34.10 46.90 -37.37
CA SER A 478 -33.65 47.71 -38.49
C SER A 478 -32.78 48.86 -38.00
N SER A 479 -31.52 48.70 -38.31
CA SER A 479 -30.41 49.65 -38.29
C SER A 479 -30.51 50.68 -39.43
N GLU A 480 -30.19 51.93 -39.13
CA GLU A 480 -29.44 52.95 -39.93
C GLU A 480 -29.62 54.28 -39.17
N GLN A 481 -28.65 55.17 -38.95
CA GLN A 481 -27.56 55.62 -39.83
C GLN A 481 -26.59 56.52 -39.02
N THR A 482 -25.27 56.39 -39.31
CA THR A 482 -24.22 57.44 -39.39
C THR A 482 -24.02 58.52 -38.31
N GLU A 483 -22.82 58.63 -37.72
CA GLU A 483 -21.75 59.58 -38.11
C GLU A 483 -20.44 59.41 -37.29
N THR A 484 -19.37 60.00 -37.82
CA THR A 484 -17.90 59.80 -37.74
C THR A 484 -17.16 60.35 -36.49
N PRO A 485 -15.81 60.19 -36.36
CA PRO A 485 -15.09 60.01 -35.10
C PRO A 485 -14.47 61.30 -34.50
N SER A 486 -13.99 61.23 -33.25
CA SER A 486 -13.07 62.22 -32.69
C SER A 486 -11.99 61.58 -31.83
N GLU A 487 -10.77 61.78 -32.30
CA GLU A 487 -9.47 61.95 -31.63
C GLU A 487 -9.29 61.53 -30.15
N GLU A 488 -8.31 60.63 -29.95
CA GLU A 488 -7.44 60.60 -28.77
C GLU A 488 -6.71 61.94 -28.56
N PRO A 489 -6.30 62.22 -27.31
CA PRO A 489 -4.86 62.40 -27.16
C PRO A 489 -4.25 61.66 -25.95
N THR A 490 -3.04 61.18 -26.22
CA THR A 490 -1.99 60.69 -25.31
C THR A 490 -1.70 61.63 -24.13
N PRO A 491 -1.35 61.13 -22.92
CA PRO A 491 -0.66 61.95 -21.93
C PRO A 491 0.87 61.80 -22.06
N GLN A 492 1.52 62.96 -22.21
CA GLN A 492 2.96 63.13 -22.13
C GLN A 492 3.51 62.89 -20.73
N SER A 493 4.72 62.32 -20.72
CA SER A 493 5.74 62.33 -19.68
C SER A 493 6.19 63.75 -19.27
N GLN A 494 6.28 64.00 -17.95
CA GLN A 494 7.27 64.83 -17.23
C GLN A 494 7.32 64.27 -15.79
N LEU A 495 8.41 63.78 -15.19
CA LEU A 495 9.67 64.43 -14.78
C LEU A 495 9.44 65.73 -13.98
N ASP A 496 9.24 65.58 -12.68
CA ASP A 496 10.14 66.08 -11.62
C ASP A 496 9.94 65.28 -10.32
#